data_AF-A0A953MR19-F1
#
_entry.id   AF-A0A953MR19-F1
#
_cell.length_a   1.000
_cell.length_b   1.000
_cell.length_c   1.000
_cell.angle_alpha   90.00
_cell.angle_beta   90.00
_cell.angle_gamma   90.00
#
_symmetry.space_group_name_H-M   'P 1'
#
loop_
_entity.id
_entity.type
_entity.pdbx_description
1 polymer ?
#
loop_
_entity_poly.entity_id
_entity_poly.type
_entity_poly.pdbx_seq_one_letter_code
_entity_poly.pdbx_strand_id
1 'polypeptide(L)'
;MNFIDEVNLSPATTEDIDIVLESIIEAEKSSTNVLSSCLIFNISENEFREVLNTILLEEIEDCELALSGYLVAKYRDEKIGALCSWVEGINGYDSAIIKANLLFAVID
;
A
#
# COMPACT_ATOMS: atom_id res chain seq x y z
N MET A 1 19.07 -22.99 -9.08
CA MET A 1 17.76 -22.44 -8.72
C MET A 1 18.02 -21.02 -8.30
N ASN A 2 17.36 -20.06 -8.92
CA ASN A 2 17.52 -18.65 -8.57
C ASN A 2 16.57 -18.31 -7.43
N PHE A 3 16.90 -17.29 -6.64
CA PHE A 3 16.06 -16.83 -5.52
C PHE A 3 14.59 -16.65 -5.93
N ILE A 4 14.34 -16.09 -7.12
CA ILE A 4 12.99 -15.83 -7.62
C ILE A 4 12.16 -17.11 -7.83
N ASP A 5 12.80 -18.25 -8.10
CA ASP A 5 12.12 -19.53 -8.30
C ASP A 5 11.55 -20.10 -6.98
N GLU A 6 12.03 -19.58 -5.84
CA GLU A 6 11.61 -19.99 -4.48
C GLU A 6 10.61 -19.01 -3.85
N VAL A 7 10.26 -17.91 -4.53
CA VAL A 7 9.31 -16.91 -4.04
C VAL A 7 7.90 -17.31 -4.45
N ASN A 8 7.01 -17.43 -3.47
CA ASN A 8 5.59 -17.68 -3.70
C ASN A 8 4.81 -16.37 -3.57
N LEU A 9 3.89 -16.13 -4.51
CA LEU A 9 2.96 -15.00 -4.45
C LEU A 9 1.56 -15.51 -4.07
N SER A 10 0.90 -14.83 -3.15
CA SER A 10 -0.50 -15.08 -2.80
C SER A 10 -1.26 -13.75 -2.66
N PRO A 11 -2.56 -13.69 -2.98
CA PRO A 11 -3.38 -12.52 -2.66
C PRO A 11 -3.24 -12.12 -1.19
N ALA A 12 -3.16 -10.83 -0.93
CA ALA A 12 -3.09 -10.30 0.42
C ALA A 12 -4.41 -10.53 1.16
N THR A 13 -4.32 -10.71 2.46
CA THR A 13 -5.45 -10.76 3.39
C THR A 13 -5.25 -9.72 4.49
N THR A 14 -6.24 -9.54 5.35
CA THR A 14 -6.10 -8.64 6.52
C THR A 14 -4.98 -9.07 7.47
N GLU A 15 -4.58 -10.36 7.47
CA GLU A 15 -3.41 -10.85 8.22
C GLU A 15 -2.07 -10.37 7.63
N ASP A 16 -2.08 -9.79 6.43
CA ASP A 16 -0.90 -9.30 5.71
C ASP A 16 -0.77 -7.78 5.73
N ILE A 17 -1.65 -7.06 6.44
CA ILE A 17 -1.67 -5.59 6.48
C ILE A 17 -0.30 -5.00 6.84
N ASP A 18 0.41 -5.57 7.82
CA ASP A 18 1.70 -5.01 8.26
C ASP A 18 2.75 -4.98 7.14
N ILE A 19 2.85 -6.04 6.32
CA ILE A 19 3.82 -6.08 5.21
C ILE A 19 3.38 -5.20 4.05
N VAL A 20 2.07 -5.03 3.85
CA VAL A 20 1.49 -4.13 2.84
C VAL A 20 1.76 -2.67 3.21
N LEU A 21 1.49 -2.28 4.45
CA LEU A 21 1.78 -0.93 4.98
C LEU A 21 3.27 -0.59 4.83
N GLU A 22 4.15 -1.52 5.23
CA GLU A 22 5.58 -1.32 5.08
C GLU A 22 5.98 -1.15 3.61
N SER A 23 5.40 -1.97 2.71
CA SER A 23 5.69 -1.88 1.28
C SER A 23 5.25 -0.52 0.69
N ILE A 24 4.10 0.02 1.10
CA ILE A 24 3.63 1.36 0.68
C ILE A 24 4.59 2.45 1.16
N ILE A 25 4.94 2.41 2.45
CA ILE A 25 5.79 3.43 3.08
C ILE A 25 7.19 3.43 2.47
N GLU A 26 7.80 2.26 2.30
CA GLU A 26 9.13 2.14 1.71
C GLU A 26 9.12 2.49 0.21
N ALA A 27 8.03 2.19 -0.50
CA ALA A 27 7.84 2.65 -1.87
C ALA A 27 7.74 4.19 -1.97
N GLU A 28 7.00 4.84 -1.07
CA GLU A 28 6.89 6.29 -1.03
C GLU A 28 8.22 6.96 -0.65
N LYS A 29 8.95 6.38 0.31
CA LYS A 29 10.29 6.81 0.68
C LYS A 29 11.27 6.75 -0.47
N SER A 30 11.14 5.78 -1.38
CA SER A 30 11.95 5.67 -2.60
C SER A 30 13.47 5.76 -2.32
N SER A 31 13.96 4.93 -1.39
CA SER A 31 15.36 4.94 -0.91
C SER A 31 15.80 6.22 -0.18
N THR A 32 14.87 7.07 0.24
CA THR A 32 15.11 8.23 1.10
C THR A 32 14.46 8.05 2.47
N ASN A 33 14.56 9.06 3.34
CA ASN A 33 13.80 9.10 4.60
C ASN A 33 12.62 10.08 4.53
N VAL A 34 12.19 10.46 3.33
CA VAL A 34 11.16 11.48 3.10
C VAL A 34 9.86 10.80 2.71
N LEU A 35 8.82 11.02 3.51
CA LEU A 35 7.43 10.71 3.17
C LEU A 35 6.73 12.01 2.76
N SER A 36 6.36 12.11 1.49
CA SER A 36 5.79 13.35 0.94
C SER A 36 4.44 13.64 1.58
N SER A 37 3.64 12.60 1.83
CA SER A 37 2.35 12.68 2.52
C SER A 37 2.52 13.27 3.92
N CYS A 38 3.51 12.80 4.70
CA CYS A 38 3.79 13.35 6.04
C CYS A 38 4.12 14.85 6.00
N LEU A 39 4.89 15.30 5.00
CA LEU A 39 5.22 16.71 4.82
C LEU A 39 4.03 17.56 4.40
N ILE A 40 3.18 17.05 3.50
CA ILE A 40 2.00 17.76 2.98
C ILE A 40 0.95 17.94 4.08
N PHE A 41 0.69 16.90 4.85
CA PHE A 41 -0.34 16.89 5.90
C PHE A 41 0.19 17.30 7.28
N ASN A 42 1.50 17.54 7.41
CA ASN A 42 2.16 17.87 8.68
C ASN A 42 1.86 16.85 9.80
N ILE A 43 1.98 15.57 9.46
CA ILE A 43 1.81 14.43 10.36
C ILE A 43 3.09 13.59 10.44
N SER A 44 3.22 12.81 11.51
CA SER A 44 4.30 11.84 11.69
C SER A 44 4.10 10.57 10.86
N GLU A 45 5.18 9.80 10.65
CA GLU A 45 5.09 8.49 9.98
C GLU A 45 4.15 7.52 10.73
N ASN A 46 4.08 7.60 12.06
CA ASN A 46 3.17 6.77 12.85
C ASN A 46 1.70 7.13 12.59
N GLU A 47 1.37 8.42 12.57
CA GLU A 47 0.02 8.89 12.21
C GLU A 47 -0.31 8.48 10.76
N PHE A 48 0.65 8.59 9.84
CA PHE A 48 0.46 8.16 8.46
C PHE A 48 0.23 6.63 8.35
N ARG A 49 0.91 5.81 9.16
CA ARG A 49 0.64 4.37 9.26
C ARG A 49 -0.78 4.08 9.70
N GLU A 50 -1.30 4.81 10.68
CA GLU A 50 -2.68 4.66 11.16
C GLU A 50 -3.70 5.05 10.09
N VAL A 51 -3.43 6.13 9.33
CA VAL A 51 -4.22 6.56 8.18
C VAL A 51 -4.25 5.47 7.10
N LEU A 52 -3.09 4.99 6.66
CA LEU A 52 -3.01 3.94 5.65
C LEU A 52 -3.70 2.64 6.10
N ASN A 53 -3.56 2.26 7.37
CA ASN A 53 -4.23 1.09 7.93
C ASN A 53 -5.75 1.23 7.83
N THR A 54 -6.27 2.42 8.11
CA THR A 54 -7.70 2.72 7.99
C THR A 54 -8.16 2.61 6.55
N ILE A 55 -7.45 3.24 5.60
CA ILE A 55 -7.79 3.21 4.17
C ILE A 55 -7.76 1.77 3.61
N LEU A 56 -6.72 0.99 3.93
CA LEU A 56 -6.61 -0.40 3.48
C LEU A 56 -7.76 -1.28 3.97
N LEU A 57 -8.27 -1.02 5.19
CA LEU A 57 -9.41 -1.75 5.77
C LEU A 57 -10.77 -1.32 5.18
N GLU A 58 -10.86 -0.12 4.61
CA GLU A 58 -12.07 0.35 3.92
C GLU A 58 -12.24 -0.26 2.52
N GLU A 59 -11.16 -0.79 1.92
CA GLU A 59 -11.17 -1.50 0.63
C GLU A 59 -11.79 -0.69 -0.52
N ILE A 60 -11.38 0.58 -0.65
CA ILE A 60 -11.78 1.41 -1.78
C ILE A 60 -10.93 1.04 -3.01
N GLU A 61 -11.56 0.32 -3.94
CA GLU A 61 -10.95 -0.21 -5.16
C GLU A 61 -10.42 0.88 -6.13
N ASP A 62 -9.69 0.42 -7.16
CA ASP A 62 -9.15 1.22 -8.27
C ASP A 62 -8.05 2.24 -7.94
N CYS A 63 -7.38 2.06 -6.80
CA CYS A 63 -6.16 2.80 -6.47
C CYS A 63 -5.14 1.89 -5.78
N GLU A 64 -3.93 2.42 -5.57
CA GLU A 64 -2.84 1.73 -4.90
C GLU A 64 -3.08 1.47 -3.40
N LEU A 65 -4.15 2.00 -2.83
CA LEU A 65 -4.51 1.85 -1.41
C LEU A 65 -5.66 0.84 -1.19
N ALA A 66 -6.01 0.04 -2.20
CA ALA A 66 -6.92 -1.10 -2.08
C ALA A 66 -6.15 -2.37 -1.72
N LEU A 67 -6.44 -3.00 -0.57
CA LEU A 67 -5.75 -4.22 -0.14
C LEU A 67 -6.02 -5.39 -1.10
N SER A 68 -7.21 -5.44 -1.70
CA SER A 68 -7.56 -6.40 -2.76
C SER A 68 -6.64 -6.37 -3.99
N GLY A 69 -5.94 -5.25 -4.23
CA GLY A 69 -4.97 -5.09 -5.32
C GLY A 69 -3.59 -5.70 -5.03
N TYR A 70 -3.35 -6.20 -3.82
CA TYR A 70 -2.03 -6.67 -3.40
C TYR A 70 -1.82 -8.19 -3.53
N LEU A 71 -0.62 -8.56 -3.97
CA LEU A 71 -0.03 -9.88 -3.74
C LEU A 71 1.10 -9.75 -2.71
N VAL A 72 1.21 -10.73 -1.82
CA VAL A 72 2.28 -10.87 -0.84
C VAL A 72 3.29 -11.89 -1.33
N ALA A 73 4.56 -11.52 -1.32
CA ALA A 73 5.68 -12.40 -1.62
C ALA A 73 6.16 -13.12 -0.36
N LYS A 74 6.33 -14.43 -0.45
CA LYS A 74 6.81 -15.30 0.63
C LYS A 74 8.04 -16.08 0.21
N TYR A 75 9.07 -16.09 1.05
CA TYR A 75 10.27 -16.92 0.92
C TYR A 75 10.45 -17.72 2.21
N ARG A 76 10.45 -19.06 2.13
CA ARG A 76 10.56 -19.95 3.31
C ARG A 76 9.56 -19.59 4.43
N ASP A 77 8.31 -19.37 4.05
CA ASP A 77 7.20 -18.97 4.92
C ASP A 77 7.30 -17.56 5.55
N GLU A 78 8.36 -16.82 5.26
CA GLU A 78 8.51 -15.41 5.67
C GLU A 78 7.95 -14.48 4.59
N LYS A 79 7.15 -13.49 4.99
CA LYS A 79 6.66 -12.42 4.10
C LYS A 79 7.82 -11.46 3.83
N ILE A 80 8.20 -11.31 2.56
CA ILE A 80 9.39 -10.53 2.15
C ILE A 80 9.04 -9.24 1.41
N GLY A 81 7.76 -8.99 1.15
CA GLY A 81 7.28 -7.78 0.51
C GLY A 81 5.90 -7.97 -0.09
N ALA A 82 5.36 -6.90 -0.65
CA ALA A 82 4.11 -6.92 -1.38
C ALA A 82 4.22 -6.13 -2.68
N LEU A 83 3.34 -6.43 -3.63
CA LEU A 83 3.19 -5.71 -4.89
C LEU A 83 1.70 -5.42 -5.11
N CYS A 84 1.39 -4.21 -5.55
CA CYS A 84 0.04 -3.78 -5.86
C CYS A 84 -0.14 -3.63 -7.37
N SER A 85 -1.36 -3.87 -7.85
CA SER A 85 -1.77 -3.48 -9.19
C SER A 85 -3.24 -3.12 -9.22
N TRP A 86 -3.60 -2.16 -10.08
CA TRP A 86 -4.97 -1.77 -10.37
C TRP A 86 -5.08 -1.47 -11.87
N VAL A 87 -6.31 -1.37 -12.37
CA VAL A 87 -6.58 -0.94 -13.75
C VAL A 87 -6.89 0.55 -13.75
N GLU A 88 -5.94 1.35 -14.22
CA GLU A 88 -6.08 2.81 -14.25
C GLU A 88 -7.34 3.24 -15.01
N GLY A 89 -8.18 4.07 -14.36
CA GLY A 89 -9.36 4.66 -15.00
C GLY A 89 -10.51 3.69 -15.28
N ILE A 90 -10.54 2.48 -14.71
CA ILE A 90 -11.59 1.49 -14.99
C ILE A 90 -13.01 2.01 -14.69
N ASN A 91 -13.16 2.82 -13.64
CA ASN A 91 -14.41 3.47 -13.27
C ASN A 91 -14.49 4.94 -13.73
N GLY A 92 -13.63 5.36 -14.66
CA GLY A 92 -13.61 6.71 -15.24
C GLY A 92 -12.96 7.79 -14.37
N TYR A 93 -12.38 7.40 -13.23
CA TYR A 93 -11.63 8.29 -12.33
C TYR A 93 -10.14 7.92 -12.35
N ASP A 94 -9.29 8.94 -12.31
CA ASP A 94 -7.83 8.79 -12.16
C ASP A 94 -7.52 8.31 -10.73
N SER A 95 -6.68 7.28 -10.61
CA SER A 95 -6.31 6.69 -9.31
C SER A 95 -5.68 7.70 -8.36
N ALA A 96 -4.95 8.69 -8.88
CA ALA A 96 -4.36 9.76 -8.07
C ALA A 96 -5.44 10.66 -7.44
N ILE A 97 -6.57 10.85 -8.12
CA ILE A 97 -7.72 11.59 -7.56
C ILE A 97 -8.39 10.77 -6.47
N ILE A 98 -8.58 9.46 -6.69
CA ILE A 98 -9.15 8.55 -5.68
C ILE A 98 -8.25 8.57 -4.43
N LYS A 99 -6.95 8.33 -4.60
CA LYS A 99 -5.95 8.35 -3.53
C LYS A 99 -5.96 9.67 -2.75
N ALA A 100 -5.94 10.81 -3.45
CA ALA A 100 -5.96 12.11 -2.81
C ALA A 100 -7.21 12.29 -1.95
N ASN A 101 -8.39 11.95 -2.48
CA ASN A 101 -9.65 12.07 -1.75
C ASN A 101 -9.70 11.16 -0.51
N LEU A 102 -9.17 9.93 -0.60
CA LEU A 102 -9.08 9.02 0.56
C LEU A 102 -8.19 9.59 1.65
N LEU A 103 -7.01 10.10 1.27
CA LEU A 103 -6.08 10.72 2.22
C LEU A 103 -6.72 11.93 2.91
N PHE A 104 -7.36 12.83 2.16
CA PHE A 104 -8.09 13.96 2.75
C PHE A 104 -9.22 13.51 3.67
N ALA A 105 -10.02 12.52 3.26
CA ALA A 105 -11.18 12.07 4.02
C ALA A 105 -10.84 11.42 5.37
N VAL A 106 -9.66 10.80 5.50
CA VAL A 106 -9.22 10.10 6.73
C VAL A 106 -8.35 10.99 7.63
N ILE A 107 -7.63 11.96 7.05
CA ILE A 107 -6.73 12.86 7.81
C ILE A 107 -7.51 14.06 8.41
N ASP A 108 -8.57 14.54 7.77
CA ASP A 108 -9.42 15.66 8.23
C ASP A 108 -10.43 15.26 9.34
#